data_AF-A0A533SIZ3-F1
#
_entry.id   AF-A0A533SIZ3-F1
#
_cell.length_a   1.000
_cell.length_b   1.000
_cell.length_c   1.000
_cell.angle_alpha   90.00
_cell.angle_beta   90.00
_cell.angle_gamma   90.00
#
_symmetry.space_group_name_H-M   'P 1'
#
loop_
_entity.id
_entity.type
_entity.pdbx_description
1 polymer ?
#
loop_
_entity_poly.entity_id
_entity_poly.type
_entity_poly.pdbx_seq_one_letter_code
_entity_poly.pdbx_strand_id
1 'polypeptide(L)'
;SNLARYDGLRYGFRLKDEGYDWSTAFSRNRRSGFGPEVKRRIMLGTFALSAGYYDEYYLKAQRVRTLIRQELSRAFKSLELLVTPTMPILPFRLKEKLLDPLEMYMCDVDTVVPNLAGIPALSIPCGSSQGLPIGVQLIAPAFREDLLVRAAYTLEQNLGRIELKLKI
;
A
#
# COMPACT_ATOMS: atom_id res chain seq x y z
N SER A 1 -6.34 14.84 8.88
CA SER A 1 -5.60 13.98 7.92
C SER A 1 -4.14 14.38 7.89
N ASN A 2 -3.21 13.42 7.79
CA ASN A 2 -1.77 13.68 7.73
C ASN A 2 -1.41 14.70 6.64
N LEU A 3 -2.09 14.67 5.49
CA LEU A 3 -1.81 15.57 4.37
C LEU A 3 -2.44 16.96 4.53
N ALA A 4 -3.30 17.20 5.51
CA ALA A 4 -3.89 18.53 5.75
C ALA A 4 -2.85 19.56 6.22
N ARG A 5 -1.73 19.09 6.81
CA ARG A 5 -0.64 19.94 7.31
C ARG A 5 0.16 20.66 6.23
N TYR A 6 0.03 20.25 4.97
CA TYR A 6 0.74 20.86 3.84
C TYR A 6 -0.11 22.04 3.31
N ASP A 7 0.23 23.22 3.81
CA ASP A 7 -0.46 24.50 3.56
C ASP A 7 0.49 25.59 3.02
N GLY A 8 1.80 25.36 3.08
CA GLY A 8 2.83 26.31 2.66
C GLY A 8 3.16 27.38 3.72
N LEU A 9 2.66 27.26 4.95
CA LEU A 9 2.94 28.21 6.03
C LEU A 9 4.25 27.91 6.75
N ARG A 10 4.39 26.68 7.26
CA ARG A 10 5.54 26.27 8.08
C ARG A 10 6.71 25.78 7.24
N TYR A 11 6.40 25.13 6.11
CA TYR A 11 7.40 24.50 5.25
C TYR A 11 6.79 24.11 3.90
N GLY A 12 7.68 23.74 2.97
CA GLY A 12 7.33 23.14 1.69
C GLY A 12 6.95 24.15 0.62
N PHE A 13 6.26 23.67 -0.40
CA PHE A 13 5.82 24.46 -1.54
C PHE A 13 4.85 25.57 -1.10
N ARG A 14 5.13 26.81 -1.52
CA ARG A 14 4.29 27.98 -1.28
C ARG A 14 4.23 28.82 -2.56
N LEU A 15 3.02 29.06 -3.06
CA LEU A 15 2.78 30.05 -4.10
C LEU A 15 3.04 31.45 -3.53
N LYS A 16 3.70 32.30 -4.31
CA LYS A 16 4.02 33.69 -3.94
C LYS A 16 2.86 34.67 -4.19
N ASP A 17 1.65 34.16 -4.33
CA ASP A 17 0.47 34.97 -4.63
C ASP A 17 0.06 35.82 -3.41
N GLU A 18 -0.11 37.12 -3.59
CA GLU A 18 -0.55 38.07 -2.56
C GLU A 18 -2.05 38.41 -2.69
N GLY A 19 -2.67 38.85 -1.59
CA GLY A 19 -4.03 39.43 -1.60
C GLY A 19 -5.21 38.47 -1.48
N TYR A 20 -4.99 37.18 -1.23
CA TYR A 20 -6.06 36.19 -1.00
C TYR A 20 -6.36 35.98 0.48
N ASP A 21 -7.60 35.61 0.80
CA ASP A 21 -7.95 35.06 2.10
C ASP A 21 -7.25 33.71 2.34
N TRP A 22 -7.15 33.31 3.62
CA TRP A 22 -6.44 32.09 4.01
C TRP A 22 -7.00 30.81 3.37
N SER A 23 -8.32 30.70 3.18
CA SER A 23 -8.95 29.52 2.58
C SER A 23 -8.56 29.38 1.11
N THR A 24 -8.60 30.49 0.38
CA THR A 24 -8.20 30.54 -1.03
C THR A 24 -6.72 30.26 -1.20
N ALA A 25 -5.87 30.86 -0.35
CA ALA A 25 -4.42 30.64 -0.37
C ALA A 25 -4.07 29.15 -0.15
N PHE A 26 -4.64 28.49 0.86
CA PHE A 26 -4.39 27.07 1.12
C PHE A 26 -4.92 26.17 0.01
N SER A 27 -6.11 26.47 -0.52
CA SER A 27 -6.71 25.70 -1.62
C SER A 27 -5.84 25.77 -2.88
N ARG A 28 -5.33 26.95 -3.25
CA ARG A 28 -4.44 27.14 -4.40
C ARG A 28 -3.09 26.43 -4.19
N ASN A 29 -2.46 26.60 -3.02
CA ASN A 29 -1.21 25.93 -2.70
C ASN A 29 -1.31 24.41 -2.85
N ARG A 30 -2.39 23.82 -2.31
CA ARG A 30 -2.63 22.37 -2.37
C ARG A 30 -2.99 21.91 -3.77
N ARG A 31 -3.75 22.70 -4.54
CA ARG A 31 -4.11 22.38 -5.93
C ARG A 31 -2.88 22.26 -6.82
N SER A 32 -1.95 23.20 -6.69
CA SER A 32 -0.71 23.24 -7.47
C SER A 32 0.36 22.28 -6.94
N GLY A 33 0.45 22.10 -5.62
CA GLY A 33 1.48 21.27 -4.99
C GLY A 33 1.21 19.76 -5.03
N PHE A 34 -0.05 19.32 -5.07
CA PHE A 34 -0.36 17.89 -5.10
C PHE A 34 -0.59 17.36 -6.52
N GLY A 35 0.02 16.20 -6.79
CA GLY A 35 -0.23 15.40 -7.99
C GLY A 35 -1.66 14.84 -8.04
N PRO A 36 -2.08 14.32 -9.21
CA PRO A 36 -3.46 13.88 -9.44
C PRO A 36 -3.91 12.75 -8.50
N GLU A 37 -3.09 11.73 -8.27
CA GLU A 37 -3.44 10.60 -7.39
C GLU A 37 -3.60 11.02 -5.93
N VAL A 38 -2.72 11.90 -5.45
CA VAL A 38 -2.79 12.44 -4.09
C VAL A 38 -4.09 13.23 -3.89
N LYS A 39 -4.46 14.08 -4.86
CA LYS A 39 -5.72 14.83 -4.82
C LYS A 39 -6.93 13.88 -4.82
N ARG A 40 -6.91 12.82 -5.64
CA ARG A 40 -7.97 11.80 -5.68
C ARG A 40 -8.18 11.16 -4.31
N ARG A 41 -7.11 10.73 -3.63
CA ARG A 41 -7.18 10.13 -2.30
C ARG A 41 -7.61 11.12 -1.21
N ILE A 42 -7.22 12.40 -1.31
CA ILE A 42 -7.69 13.44 -0.38
C ILE A 42 -9.20 13.64 -0.53
N MET A 43 -9.71 13.74 -1.76
CA MET A 43 -11.14 13.91 -2.02
C MET A 43 -11.94 12.71 -1.50
N LEU A 44 -11.53 11.48 -1.85
CA LEU A 44 -12.18 10.25 -1.39
C LEU A 44 -12.14 10.12 0.14
N GLY A 45 -10.99 10.40 0.76
CA GLY A 45 -10.83 10.35 2.22
C GLY A 45 -11.66 11.40 2.95
N THR A 46 -11.79 12.59 2.38
CA THR A 46 -12.65 13.65 2.96
C THR A 46 -14.12 13.28 2.84
N PHE A 47 -14.53 12.72 1.69
CA PHE A 47 -15.89 12.22 1.48
C PHE A 47 -16.24 11.09 2.44
N ALA A 48 -15.38 10.07 2.57
CA ALA A 48 -15.61 8.92 3.45
C ALA A 48 -15.69 9.30 4.94
N LEU A 49 -15.15 10.47 5.33
CA LEU A 49 -15.19 11.00 6.68
C LEU A 49 -16.27 12.06 6.90
N SER A 50 -17.00 12.45 5.85
CA SER A 50 -18.01 13.49 5.94
C SER A 50 -19.24 13.03 6.72
N ALA A 51 -19.89 13.98 7.41
CA ALA A 51 -21.13 13.71 8.13
C ALA A 51 -22.20 13.18 7.16
N GLY A 52 -22.91 12.12 7.54
CA GLY A 52 -23.86 11.40 6.69
C GLY A 52 -23.27 10.17 5.98
N TYR A 53 -21.98 10.18 5.66
CA TYR A 53 -21.31 9.06 4.97
C TYR A 53 -20.29 8.31 5.84
N TYR A 54 -19.92 8.88 7.00
CA TYR A 54 -18.93 8.31 7.90
C TYR A 54 -19.24 6.85 8.29
N ASP A 55 -20.49 6.56 8.68
CA ASP A 55 -20.87 5.23 9.15
C ASP A 55 -20.90 4.20 8.00
N GLU A 56 -21.36 4.63 6.83
CA GLU A 56 -21.52 3.79 5.64
C GLU A 56 -20.18 3.37 5.02
N TYR A 57 -19.18 4.26 5.08
CA TYR A 57 -17.87 4.04 4.47
C TYR A 57 -16.79 3.76 5.51
N TYR A 58 -16.41 4.76 6.30
CA TYR A 58 -15.23 4.66 7.16
C TYR A 58 -15.43 3.69 8.34
N LEU A 59 -16.55 3.81 9.06
CA LEU A 59 -16.85 2.91 10.17
C LEU A 59 -17.05 1.48 9.69
N LYS A 60 -17.77 1.29 8.57
CA LYS A 60 -17.94 -0.01 7.93
C LYS A 60 -16.60 -0.64 7.54
N ALA A 61 -15.68 0.12 6.93
CA ALA A 61 -14.34 -0.36 6.60
C ALA A 61 -13.55 -0.79 7.85
N GLN A 62 -13.65 -0.04 8.96
CA GLN A 62 -12.99 -0.40 10.23
C GLN A 62 -13.57 -1.69 10.85
N ARG A 63 -14.87 -1.93 10.69
CA ARG A 63 -15.50 -3.21 11.08
C ARG A 63 -14.97 -4.36 10.23
N VAL A 64 -14.90 -4.19 8.91
CA VAL A 64 -14.33 -5.21 7.99
C VAL A 64 -12.85 -5.49 8.33
N ARG A 65 -12.06 -4.45 8.62
CA ARG A 65 -10.68 -4.60 9.08
C ARG A 65 -10.58 -5.48 10.33
N THR A 66 -11.52 -5.33 11.27
CA THR A 66 -11.59 -6.16 12.47
C THR A 66 -11.85 -7.62 12.12
N LEU A 67 -12.75 -7.89 11.19
CA LEU A 67 -13.02 -9.26 10.70
C LEU A 67 -11.77 -9.88 10.06
N ILE A 68 -11.06 -9.15 9.19
CA ILE A 68 -9.82 -9.62 8.56
C ILE A 68 -8.78 -10.00 9.63
N ARG A 69 -8.59 -9.15 10.64
CA ARG A 69 -7.67 -9.44 11.74
C ARG A 69 -8.07 -10.69 12.53
N GLN A 70 -9.37 -10.89 12.77
CA GLN A 70 -9.88 -12.07 13.48
C GLN A 70 -9.71 -13.35 12.66
N GLU A 71 -9.94 -13.31 11.35
CA GLU A 71 -9.72 -14.44 10.43
C GLU A 71 -8.24 -14.87 10.45
N LEU A 72 -7.31 -13.93 10.26
CA LEU A 72 -5.88 -14.22 10.30
C LEU A 72 -5.43 -14.73 11.68
N SER A 73 -5.92 -14.12 12.76
CA SER A 73 -5.64 -14.59 14.13
C SER A 73 -6.14 -16.02 14.35
N ARG A 74 -7.25 -16.42 13.71
CA ARG A 74 -7.75 -17.80 13.74
C ARG A 74 -6.88 -18.74 12.91
N ALA A 75 -6.50 -18.34 11.70
CA ALA A 75 -5.64 -19.13 10.83
C ALA A 75 -4.29 -19.44 11.51
N PHE A 76 -3.70 -18.46 12.19
CA PHE A 76 -2.44 -18.63 12.92
C PHE A 76 -2.53 -19.48 14.20
N LYS A 77 -3.73 -19.98 14.58
CA LYS A 77 -3.82 -21.01 15.64
C LYS A 77 -3.33 -22.38 15.16
N SER A 78 -3.39 -22.63 13.86
CA SER A 78 -2.99 -23.91 13.24
C SER A 78 -1.87 -23.77 12.21
N LEU A 79 -1.50 -22.54 11.85
CA LEU A 79 -0.49 -22.24 10.84
C LEU A 79 0.61 -21.39 11.47
N GLU A 80 1.86 -21.65 11.14
CA GLU A 80 2.98 -20.82 11.56
C GLU A 80 3.25 -19.67 10.57
N LEU A 81 2.91 -19.89 9.30
CA LEU A 81 3.19 -18.98 8.20
C LEU A 81 2.12 -19.09 7.12
N LEU A 82 1.81 -17.98 6.46
CA LEU A 82 1.03 -17.94 5.21
C LEU A 82 1.96 -17.57 4.06
N VAL A 83 1.72 -18.17 2.90
CA VAL A 83 2.53 -17.96 1.69
C VAL A 83 1.60 -17.59 0.54
N THR A 84 1.88 -16.47 -0.12
CA THR A 84 1.14 -15.99 -1.29
C THR A 84 2.13 -15.48 -2.35
N PRO A 85 1.74 -15.29 -3.61
CA PRO A 85 2.45 -14.35 -4.48
C PRO A 85 2.49 -12.96 -3.81
N THR A 86 3.57 -12.21 -4.02
CA THR A 86 3.62 -10.80 -3.58
C THR A 86 2.78 -9.91 -4.49
N MET A 87 2.79 -10.21 -5.79
CA MET A 87 2.06 -9.50 -6.81
C MET A 87 1.29 -10.52 -7.67
N PRO A 88 0.04 -10.23 -8.07
CA PRO A 88 -0.76 -11.15 -8.87
C PRO A 88 -0.31 -11.22 -10.35
N ILE A 89 0.56 -10.30 -10.77
CA ILE A 89 1.03 -10.15 -12.15
C ILE A 89 2.54 -9.92 -12.19
N LEU A 90 3.14 -10.16 -13.36
CA LEU A 90 4.52 -9.76 -13.63
C LEU A 90 4.65 -8.23 -13.68
N PRO A 91 5.88 -7.69 -13.49
CA PRO A 91 6.17 -6.28 -13.70
C PRO A 91 5.61 -5.78 -15.05
N PHE A 92 4.72 -4.80 -14.99
CA PHE A 92 4.12 -4.17 -16.16
C PHE A 92 4.96 -2.98 -16.65
N ARG A 93 4.75 -2.55 -17.88
CA ARG A 93 5.51 -1.47 -18.51
C ARG A 93 5.20 -0.12 -17.88
N LEU A 94 6.13 0.81 -18.02
CA LEU A 94 5.91 2.19 -17.63
C LEU A 94 4.65 2.74 -18.32
N LYS A 95 3.81 3.42 -17.53
CA LYS A 95 2.54 4.03 -17.95
C LYS A 95 1.41 3.07 -18.31
N GLU A 96 1.64 1.76 -18.32
CA GLU A 96 0.64 0.76 -18.73
C GLU A 96 -0.65 0.85 -17.90
N LYS A 97 -0.51 1.00 -16.57
CA LYS A 97 -1.63 1.07 -15.61
C LYS A 97 -1.93 2.48 -15.09
N LEU A 98 -1.45 3.54 -15.74
CA LEU A 98 -1.68 4.91 -15.26
C LEU A 98 -3.05 5.47 -15.68
N LEU A 99 -3.68 4.90 -16.69
CA LEU A 99 -4.94 5.40 -17.24
C LEU A 99 -6.15 4.99 -16.40
N ASP A 100 -6.12 3.79 -15.79
CA ASP A 100 -7.13 3.32 -14.86
C ASP A 100 -6.57 3.17 -13.44
N PRO A 101 -6.94 4.06 -12.49
CA PRO A 101 -6.54 3.94 -11.09
C PRO A 101 -6.97 2.62 -10.44
N LEU A 102 -8.10 2.03 -10.86
CA LEU A 102 -8.59 0.78 -10.28
C LEU A 102 -7.66 -0.39 -10.63
N GLU A 103 -7.19 -0.47 -11.88
CA GLU A 103 -6.20 -1.48 -12.26
C GLU A 103 -4.91 -1.40 -11.44
N MET A 104 -4.48 -0.18 -11.10
CA MET A 104 -3.31 0.02 -10.25
C MET A 104 -3.57 -0.48 -8.82
N TYR A 105 -4.77 -0.25 -8.27
CA TYR A 105 -5.11 -0.70 -6.92
C TYR A 105 -5.23 -2.23 -6.81
N MET A 106 -5.63 -2.89 -7.88
CA MET A 106 -5.69 -4.36 -7.94
C MET A 106 -4.31 -5.03 -7.85
N CYS A 107 -3.21 -4.29 -8.07
CA CYS A 107 -1.86 -4.81 -7.86
C CYS A 107 -1.61 -5.14 -6.37
N ASP A 108 -2.27 -4.44 -5.44
CA ASP A 108 -2.03 -4.59 -4.00
C ASP A 108 -2.95 -5.64 -3.34
N VAL A 109 -3.68 -6.45 -4.11
CA VAL A 109 -4.69 -7.40 -3.59
C VAL A 109 -4.13 -8.34 -2.51
N ASP A 110 -2.90 -8.81 -2.68
CA ASP A 110 -2.24 -9.72 -1.74
C ASP A 110 -1.47 -8.99 -0.64
N THR A 111 -1.15 -7.69 -0.81
CA THR A 111 -0.25 -6.94 0.09
C THR A 111 -1.00 -6.09 1.10
N VAL A 112 -2.23 -5.65 0.82
CA VAL A 112 -3.03 -4.85 1.77
C VAL A 112 -3.45 -5.62 3.02
N VAL A 113 -3.62 -6.93 2.90
CA VAL A 113 -4.14 -7.82 3.95
C VAL A 113 -3.28 -7.77 5.23
N PRO A 114 -1.95 -7.99 5.17
CA PRO A 114 -1.09 -7.88 6.36
C PRO A 114 -1.09 -6.48 6.98
N ASN A 115 -1.20 -5.41 6.19
CA ASN A 115 -1.28 -4.04 6.73
C ASN A 115 -2.58 -3.82 7.54
N LEU A 116 -3.71 -4.33 7.03
CA LEU A 116 -5.00 -4.21 7.70
C LEU A 116 -5.03 -5.00 9.02
N ALA A 117 -4.43 -6.19 9.04
CA ALA A 117 -4.31 -7.01 10.23
C ALA A 117 -3.22 -6.52 11.21
N GLY A 118 -2.26 -5.73 10.74
CA GLY A 118 -1.16 -5.22 11.54
C GLY A 118 -0.15 -6.31 11.90
N ILE A 119 0.18 -7.16 10.93
CA ILE A 119 1.10 -8.30 11.09
C ILE A 119 2.26 -8.19 10.09
N PRO A 120 3.43 -8.78 10.41
CA PRO A 120 4.60 -8.67 9.55
C PRO A 120 4.46 -9.53 8.29
N ALA A 121 4.99 -9.03 7.18
CA ALA A 121 5.10 -9.73 5.91
C ALA A 121 6.45 -9.41 5.24
N LEU A 122 6.98 -10.37 4.49
CA LEU A 122 8.26 -10.28 3.79
C LEU A 122 8.10 -10.80 2.36
N SER A 123 8.61 -10.06 1.37
CA SER A 123 8.69 -10.53 -0.01
C SER A 123 10.12 -10.95 -0.35
N ILE A 124 10.28 -12.13 -0.95
CA ILE A 124 11.56 -12.63 -1.46
C ILE A 124 11.40 -13.11 -2.91
N PRO A 125 12.41 -12.92 -3.80
CA PRO A 125 12.36 -13.47 -5.14
C PRO A 125 12.22 -15.00 -5.10
N CYS A 126 11.30 -15.56 -5.90
CA CYS A 126 11.11 -17.01 -6.02
C CYS A 126 11.28 -17.56 -7.44
N GLY A 127 11.53 -16.69 -8.41
CA GLY A 127 11.85 -17.10 -9.77
C GLY A 127 11.79 -15.94 -10.75
N SER A 128 11.73 -16.27 -12.02
CA SER A 128 11.47 -15.31 -13.09
C SER A 128 10.60 -15.92 -14.18
N SER A 129 9.84 -15.09 -14.87
CA SER A 129 9.11 -15.45 -16.08
C SER A 129 9.25 -14.32 -17.08
N GLN A 130 9.48 -14.67 -18.35
CA GLN A 130 9.72 -13.68 -19.43
C GLN A 130 10.89 -12.72 -19.12
N GLY A 131 11.88 -13.16 -18.34
CA GLY A 131 13.00 -12.34 -17.91
C GLY A 131 12.68 -11.34 -16.79
N LEU A 132 11.47 -11.40 -16.21
CA LEU A 132 11.02 -10.52 -15.13
C LEU A 132 10.93 -11.29 -13.80
N PRO A 133 11.26 -10.64 -12.66
CA PRO A 133 11.21 -11.29 -11.34
C PRO A 133 9.79 -11.65 -10.91
N ILE A 134 9.67 -12.76 -10.20
CA ILE A 134 8.47 -13.16 -9.44
C ILE A 134 8.83 -13.17 -7.95
N GLY A 135 7.98 -12.56 -7.12
CA GLY A 135 8.13 -12.53 -5.66
C GLY A 135 7.13 -13.44 -4.98
N VAL A 136 7.59 -14.13 -3.93
CA VAL A 136 6.73 -14.81 -2.95
C VAL A 136 6.70 -13.99 -1.67
N GLN A 137 5.50 -13.82 -1.13
CA GLN A 137 5.24 -13.14 0.14
C GLN A 137 5.02 -14.18 1.24
N LEU A 138 5.75 -14.01 2.33
CA LEU A 138 5.61 -14.74 3.58
C LEU A 138 4.95 -13.82 4.60
N ILE A 139 3.92 -14.31 5.29
CA ILE A 139 3.17 -13.55 6.30
C ILE A 139 3.18 -14.35 7.60
N ALA A 140 3.57 -13.72 8.70
CA ALA A 140 3.68 -14.37 10.00
C ALA A 140 2.78 -13.69 11.05
N PRO A 141 2.52 -14.34 12.20
CA PRO A 141 1.87 -13.69 13.33
C PRO A 141 2.61 -12.43 13.79
N ALA A 142 1.92 -11.58 14.56
CA ALA A 142 2.53 -10.39 15.14
C ALA A 142 3.81 -10.72 15.92
N PHE A 143 4.86 -9.92 15.72
CA PHE A 143 6.16 -10.05 16.37
C PHE A 143 6.94 -11.34 16.05
N ARG A 144 6.63 -11.98 14.91
CA ARG A 144 7.33 -13.19 14.42
C ARG A 144 8.20 -12.93 13.18
N GLU A 145 8.84 -11.78 13.13
CA GLU A 145 9.83 -11.44 12.10
C GLU A 145 11.02 -12.44 12.12
N ASP A 146 11.33 -13.03 13.28
CA ASP A 146 12.31 -14.12 13.42
C ASP A 146 11.97 -15.30 12.49
N LEU A 147 10.69 -15.69 12.44
CA LEU A 147 10.21 -16.79 11.61
C LEU A 147 10.28 -16.41 10.13
N LEU A 148 9.88 -15.18 9.79
CA LEU A 148 9.95 -14.68 8.41
C LEU A 148 11.37 -14.72 7.87
N VAL A 149 12.34 -14.17 8.60
CA VAL A 149 13.73 -14.12 8.17
C VAL A 149 14.32 -15.52 8.04
N ARG A 150 14.02 -16.43 8.98
CA ARG A 150 14.46 -17.82 8.89
C ARG A 150 13.88 -18.55 7.68
N ALA A 151 12.57 -18.45 7.46
CA ALA A 151 11.90 -19.07 6.32
C ALA A 151 12.39 -18.50 4.99
N ALA A 152 12.56 -17.17 4.92
CA ALA A 152 13.13 -16.50 3.74
C ALA A 152 14.55 -16.98 3.45
N TYR A 153 15.40 -17.07 4.47
CA TYR A 153 16.76 -17.60 4.33
C TYR A 153 16.76 -19.04 3.83
N THR A 154 15.91 -19.91 4.38
CA THR A 154 15.77 -21.28 3.89
C THR A 154 15.33 -21.32 2.43
N LEU A 155 14.35 -20.49 2.02
CA LEU A 155 13.93 -20.40 0.62
C LEU A 155 15.08 -19.92 -0.28
N GLU A 156 15.82 -18.90 0.12
CA GLU A 156 16.98 -18.40 -0.62
C GLU A 156 18.04 -19.49 -0.85
N GLN A 157 18.38 -20.26 0.19
CA GLN A 157 19.38 -21.33 0.08
C GLN A 157 18.93 -22.46 -0.86
N ASN A 158 17.64 -22.76 -0.92
CA ASN A 158 17.10 -23.83 -1.77
C ASN A 158 16.86 -23.40 -3.22
N LEU A 159 16.47 -22.14 -3.44
CA LEU A 159 16.22 -21.59 -4.78
C LEU A 159 17.52 -21.11 -5.45
N GLY A 160 18.57 -20.88 -4.65
CA GLY A 160 19.79 -20.24 -5.10
C GLY A 160 19.60 -18.75 -5.36
N ARG A 161 20.69 -18.06 -5.72
CA ARG A 161 20.60 -16.65 -6.13
C ARG A 161 19.91 -16.57 -7.49
N ILE A 162 18.75 -15.92 -7.52
CA ILE A 162 18.06 -15.60 -8.77
C ILE A 162 18.81 -14.46 -9.46
N GLU A 163 19.64 -14.81 -10.44
CA GLU A 163 20.32 -13.84 -11.29
C GLU A 163 19.31 -13.12 -12.19
N LEU A 164 18.90 -11.93 -11.79
CA LEU A 164 18.11 -11.05 -12.63
C LEU A 164 19.03 -10.40 -13.67
N LYS A 165 19.00 -10.91 -14.89
CA LYS A 165 19.61 -10.23 -16.05
C LYS A 165 18.75 -9.02 -16.42
N LEU A 166 18.83 -7.95 -15.62
CA LEU A 166 18.24 -6.67 -15.96
C LEU A 166 18.98 -6.10 -17.18
N LYS A 167 18.40 -6.29 -18.37
CA LYS A 167 18.74 -5.46 -19.52
C LYS A 167 18.05 -4.11 -19.31
N ILE A 168 18.77 -3.18 -18.70
CA ILE A 168 18.38 -1.76 -18.63
C ILE A 168 18.62 -1.13 -20.01
#